data_AF-A0A1Q7PCU6-F1
#
_entry.id   AF-A0A1Q7PCU6-F1
#
_cell.length_a   1.000
_cell.length_b   1.000
_cell.length_c   1.000
_cell.angle_alpha   90.00
_cell.angle_beta   90.00
_cell.angle_gamma   90.00
#
_symmetry.space_group_name_H-M   'P 1'
#
loop_
_entity.id
_entity.type
_entity.pdbx_description
1 polymer ?
#
loop_
_entity_poly.entity_id
_entity_poly.type
_entity_poly.pdbx_seq_one_letter_code
_entity_poly.pdbx_strand_id
1 'polypeptide(L)'
;RSEVEAFLTSDNALPYEGEEFEKVLLNVFMALDYVQLGLWDDALVEARKVDHKLTVLADRNQKRMTYTKDALARYLSGLLYEATGDRSNAFVAYRLALEAFEYYQKSYGTAVPDLVRQDLLRVTEALGLNQEHQEYQRAFPGLTWQSEATSQSDGELVFITQAGRAPLKRDLFVDIPFGADALAVVLATKRYDRYDTSNHRVAESILYGLTGRVVRLAVPQFVPRRSVIAYTEAMISQGDSRYTARSVLMEDITAIAVRDLEDRLLRTTVKAAARAAWKYALAEAVRVGVRESVADKNAGAVAGALAGAIARSLAIASEEADKRSWATLPDRVFVGRMRVPPGTYDVELRHIGTYGGVVATQVLKGITITERSKRFVSTRVLQ
;
A
#
# COMPACT_ATOMS: atom_id res chain seq x y z
N ARG A 1 1.41 -27.84 -11.19
CA ARG A 1 2.62 -27.75 -12.04
C ARG A 1 3.35 -26.42 -11.81
N SER A 2 2.66 -25.28 -11.85
CA SER A 2 3.21 -23.94 -11.58
C SER A 2 3.80 -23.76 -10.17
N GLU A 3 3.17 -24.27 -9.12
CA GLU A 3 3.71 -24.14 -7.74
C GLU A 3 5.05 -24.86 -7.54
N VAL A 4 5.21 -26.03 -8.16
CA VAL A 4 6.47 -26.79 -8.11
C VAL A 4 7.56 -26.03 -8.88
N GLU A 5 7.24 -25.53 -10.08
CA GLU A 5 8.17 -24.72 -10.87
C GLU A 5 8.60 -23.45 -10.14
N ALA A 6 7.67 -22.73 -9.52
CA ALA A 6 7.95 -21.53 -8.75
C ALA A 6 8.78 -21.81 -7.49
N PHE A 7 8.52 -22.93 -6.81
CA PHE A 7 9.34 -23.37 -5.69
C PHE A 7 10.78 -23.66 -6.13
N LEU A 8 10.98 -24.24 -7.32
CA LEU A 8 12.30 -24.62 -7.82
C LEU A 8 13.09 -23.43 -8.39
N THR A 9 12.40 -22.44 -8.97
CA THR A 9 13.02 -21.36 -9.73
C THR A 9 12.87 -20.00 -9.03
N SER A 10 11.68 -19.42 -9.07
CA SER A 10 11.34 -18.14 -8.45
C SER A 10 9.82 -18.01 -8.33
N ASP A 11 9.35 -17.26 -7.33
CA ASP A 11 7.93 -16.93 -7.20
C ASP A 11 7.40 -16.10 -8.40
N ASN A 12 8.29 -15.51 -9.21
CA ASN A 12 7.95 -14.84 -10.47
C ASN A 12 7.29 -15.77 -11.50
N ALA A 13 7.46 -17.10 -11.38
CA ALA A 13 6.77 -18.07 -12.23
C ALA A 13 5.26 -18.18 -11.93
N LEU A 14 4.80 -17.67 -10.79
CA LEU A 14 3.37 -17.61 -10.48
C LEU A 14 2.72 -16.36 -11.09
N PRO A 15 1.43 -16.44 -11.50
CA PRO A 15 0.65 -15.26 -11.83
C PRO A 15 0.66 -14.27 -10.68
N TYR A 16 0.78 -12.99 -11.01
CA TYR A 16 0.75 -11.94 -10.00
C TYR A 16 -0.70 -11.61 -9.63
N GLU A 17 -1.10 -11.89 -8.39
CA GLU A 17 -2.46 -11.63 -7.92
C GLU A 17 -2.66 -10.21 -7.36
N GLY A 18 -1.58 -9.45 -7.13
CA GLY A 18 -1.62 -8.18 -6.39
C GLY A 18 -1.56 -8.37 -4.88
N GLU A 19 -1.14 -7.33 -4.17
CA GLU A 19 -1.24 -7.28 -2.71
C GLU A 19 -2.69 -7.12 -2.25
N GLU A 20 -3.01 -7.52 -1.01
CA GLU A 20 -4.41 -7.44 -0.53
C GLU A 20 -4.92 -6.01 -0.47
N PHE A 21 -4.07 -5.06 -0.07
CA PHE A 21 -4.41 -3.63 -0.10
C PHE A 21 -4.53 -3.09 -1.53
N GLU A 22 -3.70 -3.54 -2.47
CA GLU A 22 -3.79 -3.15 -3.88
C GLU A 22 -5.13 -3.61 -4.50
N LYS A 23 -5.57 -4.83 -4.18
CA LYS A 23 -6.85 -5.38 -4.65
C LYS A 23 -8.06 -4.59 -4.14
N VAL A 24 -7.98 -4.03 -2.93
CA VAL A 24 -9.04 -3.18 -2.37
C VAL A 24 -8.97 -1.79 -3.00
N LEU A 25 -7.79 -1.18 -3.02
CA LEU A 25 -7.55 0.13 -3.62
C LEU A 25 -7.94 0.21 -5.09
N LEU A 26 -7.83 -0.89 -5.84
CA LEU A 26 -8.30 -0.95 -7.21
C LEU A 26 -9.78 -0.56 -7.31
N ASN A 27 -10.62 -1.07 -6.41
CA ASN A 27 -12.05 -0.78 -6.41
C ASN A 27 -12.30 0.66 -5.88
N VAL A 28 -11.47 1.16 -4.96
CA VAL A 28 -11.52 2.56 -4.50
C VAL A 28 -11.27 3.53 -5.66
N PHE A 29 -10.22 3.32 -6.45
CA PHE A 29 -9.92 4.18 -7.60
C PHE A 29 -10.96 4.05 -8.71
N MET A 30 -11.44 2.83 -8.99
CA MET A 30 -12.55 2.64 -9.94
C MET A 30 -13.82 3.38 -9.49
N ALA A 31 -14.17 3.32 -8.20
CA ALA A 31 -15.32 4.06 -7.67
C ALA A 31 -15.16 5.58 -7.84
N LEU A 32 -13.95 6.11 -7.57
CA LEU A 32 -13.65 7.52 -7.79
C LEU A 32 -13.77 7.92 -9.26
N ASP A 33 -13.25 7.10 -10.17
CA ASP A 33 -13.32 7.34 -11.61
C ASP A 33 -14.78 7.34 -12.10
N TYR A 34 -15.58 6.35 -11.67
CA TYR A 34 -17.00 6.29 -12.01
C TYR A 34 -17.78 7.51 -11.51
N VAL A 35 -17.56 7.95 -10.27
CA VAL A 35 -18.23 9.16 -9.76
C VAL A 35 -17.83 10.42 -10.53
N GLN A 36 -16.58 10.54 -10.94
CA GLN A 36 -16.15 11.68 -11.75
C GLN A 36 -16.80 11.71 -13.13
N LEU A 37 -17.08 10.53 -13.69
CA LEU A 37 -17.85 10.34 -14.91
C LEU A 37 -19.38 10.48 -14.72
N GLY A 38 -19.86 10.66 -13.48
CA GLY A 38 -21.28 10.71 -13.15
C GLY A 38 -21.98 9.34 -13.11
N LEU A 39 -21.21 8.26 -13.15
CA LEU A 39 -21.68 6.87 -13.13
C LEU A 39 -21.83 6.37 -11.68
N TRP A 40 -22.82 6.90 -10.97
CA TRP A 40 -23.01 6.66 -9.54
C TRP A 40 -23.35 5.20 -9.20
N ASP A 41 -24.15 4.53 -10.03
CA ASP A 41 -24.52 3.13 -9.81
C ASP A 41 -23.30 2.20 -9.92
N ASP A 42 -22.43 2.44 -10.90
CA ASP A 42 -21.17 1.71 -11.08
C ASP A 42 -20.22 1.95 -9.89
N ALA A 43 -20.14 3.18 -9.40
CA ALA A 43 -19.36 3.48 -8.19
C ALA A 43 -19.88 2.72 -6.96
N LEU A 44 -21.20 2.59 -6.79
CA LEU A 44 -21.79 1.78 -5.72
C LEU A 44 -21.55 0.28 -5.90
N VAL A 45 -21.44 -0.22 -7.13
CA VAL A 45 -21.02 -1.61 -7.37
C VAL A 45 -19.60 -1.84 -6.86
N GLU A 46 -18.67 -0.91 -7.12
CA GLU A 46 -17.31 -0.99 -6.60
C GLU A 46 -17.26 -0.89 -5.06
N ALA A 47 -18.07 -0.02 -4.45
CA ALA A 47 -18.22 0.07 -3.00
C ALA A 47 -18.66 -1.28 -2.37
N ARG A 48 -19.63 -1.97 -2.99
CA ARG A 48 -20.07 -3.31 -2.53
C ARG A 48 -19.00 -4.38 -2.73
N LYS A 49 -18.21 -4.30 -3.81
CA LYS A 49 -17.07 -5.20 -4.04
C LYS A 49 -15.99 -5.01 -2.97
N VAL A 50 -15.71 -3.78 -2.55
CA VAL A 50 -14.83 -3.48 -1.41
C VAL A 50 -15.34 -4.19 -0.15
N ASP A 51 -16.62 -4.03 0.19
CA ASP A 51 -17.18 -4.65 1.38
C ASP A 51 -17.07 -6.18 1.35
N HIS A 52 -17.39 -6.79 0.21
CA HIS A 52 -17.24 -8.23 0.04
C HIS A 52 -15.77 -8.68 0.19
N LYS A 53 -14.82 -7.97 -0.43
CA LYS A 53 -13.38 -8.28 -0.33
C LYS A 53 -12.87 -8.20 1.10
N LEU A 54 -13.20 -7.13 1.82
CA LEU A 54 -12.77 -6.94 3.21
C LEU A 54 -13.35 -8.03 4.13
N THR A 55 -14.62 -8.42 3.93
CA THR A 55 -15.22 -9.55 4.66
C THR A 55 -14.49 -10.86 4.38
N VAL A 56 -14.25 -11.19 3.10
CA VAL A 56 -13.51 -12.39 2.71
C VAL A 56 -12.09 -12.39 3.28
N LEU A 57 -11.43 -11.24 3.33
CA LEU A 57 -10.10 -11.10 3.93
C LEU A 57 -10.13 -11.31 5.44
N ALA A 58 -11.10 -10.72 6.15
CA ALA A 58 -11.26 -10.92 7.58
C ALA A 58 -11.51 -12.40 7.93
N ASP A 59 -12.36 -13.09 7.16
CA ASP A 59 -12.70 -14.50 7.37
C ASP A 59 -11.49 -15.43 7.10
N ARG A 60 -10.77 -15.21 6.01
CA ARG A 60 -9.58 -16.02 5.66
C ARG A 60 -8.43 -15.80 6.64
N ASN A 61 -8.32 -14.60 7.20
CA ASN A 61 -7.14 -14.16 7.95
C ASN A 61 -7.36 -14.08 9.46
N GLN A 62 -8.27 -14.87 10.05
CA GLN A 62 -8.68 -14.91 11.48
C GLN A 62 -7.58 -14.83 12.57
N LYS A 63 -6.29 -14.78 12.24
CA LYS A 63 -5.14 -14.34 13.07
C LYS A 63 -3.83 -14.08 12.30
N ARG A 64 -3.86 -13.95 10.96
CA ARG A 64 -2.65 -14.13 10.12
C ARG A 64 -2.14 -12.89 9.38
N MET A 65 -2.98 -11.89 9.14
CA MET A 65 -2.62 -10.66 8.41
C MET A 65 -3.23 -9.43 9.08
N THR A 66 -2.52 -8.30 9.09
CA THR A 66 -2.97 -7.01 9.60
C THR A 66 -3.98 -6.36 8.64
N TYR A 67 -3.80 -6.49 7.32
CA TYR A 67 -4.70 -5.85 6.36
C TYR A 67 -6.01 -6.65 6.16
N THR A 68 -7.00 -6.33 6.99
CA THR A 68 -8.38 -6.89 6.93
C THR A 68 -9.46 -5.81 6.94
N LYS A 69 -9.07 -4.56 7.19
CA LYS A 69 -9.93 -3.38 7.23
C LYS A 69 -9.28 -2.30 6.40
N ASP A 70 -10.09 -1.53 5.68
CA ASP A 70 -9.63 -0.34 4.96
C ASP A 70 -10.47 0.88 5.34
N ALA A 71 -9.80 1.90 5.88
CA ALA A 71 -10.48 3.07 6.43
C ALA A 71 -10.91 4.05 5.33
N LEU A 72 -10.06 4.30 4.33
CA LEU A 72 -10.40 5.16 3.20
C LEU A 72 -11.55 4.53 2.38
N ALA A 73 -11.46 3.24 2.08
CA ALA A 73 -12.44 2.55 1.27
C ALA A 73 -13.82 2.55 1.95
N ARG A 74 -13.88 2.29 3.27
CA ARG A 74 -15.12 2.36 4.05
C ARG A 74 -15.67 3.79 4.14
N TYR A 75 -14.80 4.78 4.32
CA TYR A 75 -15.21 6.18 4.33
C TYR A 75 -15.77 6.63 2.97
N LEU A 76 -15.10 6.24 1.88
CA LEU A 76 -15.57 6.51 0.52
C LEU A 76 -16.92 5.84 0.26
N SER A 77 -17.09 4.56 0.61
CA SER A 77 -18.40 3.89 0.51
C SER A 77 -19.49 4.68 1.24
N GLY A 78 -19.21 5.21 2.43
CA GLY A 78 -20.15 6.07 3.16
C GLY A 78 -20.52 7.34 2.40
N LEU A 79 -19.52 8.04 1.84
CA LEU A 79 -19.76 9.23 1.01
C LEU A 79 -20.59 8.91 -0.24
N LEU A 80 -20.38 7.75 -0.86
CA LEU A 80 -21.10 7.31 -2.04
C LEU A 80 -22.57 6.98 -1.73
N TYR A 81 -22.82 6.16 -0.70
CA TYR A 81 -24.19 5.85 -0.27
C TYR A 81 -24.95 7.12 0.11
N GLU A 82 -24.28 8.04 0.81
CA GLU A 82 -24.88 9.31 1.17
C GLU A 82 -25.18 10.20 -0.05
N ALA A 83 -24.28 10.26 -1.03
CA ALA A 83 -24.49 11.02 -2.27
C ALA A 83 -25.70 10.52 -3.06
N THR A 84 -26.01 9.21 -2.98
CA THR A 84 -27.19 8.62 -3.62
C THR A 84 -28.43 8.58 -2.72
N GLY A 85 -28.37 9.18 -1.53
CA GLY A 85 -29.50 9.31 -0.60
C GLY A 85 -29.74 8.11 0.33
N ASP A 86 -28.88 7.08 0.29
CA ASP A 86 -28.96 5.90 1.14
C ASP A 86 -28.27 6.15 2.50
N ARG A 87 -28.94 6.91 3.36
CA ARG A 87 -28.42 7.31 4.67
C ARG A 87 -28.15 6.12 5.60
N SER A 88 -28.96 5.06 5.51
CA SER A 88 -28.81 3.88 6.36
C SER A 88 -27.52 3.13 6.05
N ASN A 89 -27.22 2.89 4.76
CA ASN A 89 -25.94 2.27 4.39
C ASN A 89 -24.77 3.23 4.59
N ALA A 90 -24.96 4.54 4.40
CA ALA A 90 -23.94 5.53 4.75
C ALA A 90 -23.56 5.48 6.24
N PHE A 91 -24.54 5.40 7.14
CA PHE A 91 -24.30 5.23 8.57
C PHE A 91 -23.47 3.98 8.87
N VAL A 92 -23.86 2.83 8.31
CA VAL A 92 -23.13 1.57 8.50
C VAL A 92 -21.69 1.70 8.01
N ALA A 93 -21.48 2.27 6.82
CA ALA A 93 -20.16 2.46 6.24
C ALA A 93 -19.29 3.41 7.06
N TYR A 94 -19.83 4.53 7.57
CA TYR A 94 -19.08 5.46 8.42
C TYR A 94 -18.72 4.86 9.78
N ARG A 95 -19.59 4.04 10.38
CA ARG A 95 -19.28 3.33 11.62
C ARG A 95 -18.13 2.35 11.40
N LEU A 96 -18.19 1.60 10.31
CA LEU A 96 -17.11 0.69 9.91
C LEU A 96 -15.81 1.44 9.56
N ALA A 97 -15.91 2.65 9.00
CA ALA A 97 -14.76 3.51 8.74
C ALA A 97 -14.11 3.97 10.05
N LEU A 98 -14.91 4.38 11.05
CA LEU A 98 -14.41 4.73 12.38
C LEU A 98 -13.63 3.56 13.00
N GLU A 99 -14.20 2.36 13.02
CA GLU A 99 -13.52 1.16 13.52
C GLU A 99 -12.21 0.86 12.74
N ALA A 100 -12.22 1.08 11.43
CA ALA A 100 -11.03 0.90 10.59
C ALA A 100 -9.97 1.97 10.90
N PHE A 101 -10.35 3.22 11.17
CA PHE A 101 -9.42 4.26 11.58
C PHE A 101 -8.83 4.03 12.98
N GLU A 102 -9.61 3.54 13.93
CA GLU A 102 -9.10 3.14 15.26
C GLU A 102 -8.07 2.00 15.13
N TYR A 103 -8.31 1.09 14.19
CA TYR A 103 -7.34 0.06 13.82
C TYR A 103 -6.09 0.67 13.16
N TYR A 104 -6.27 1.58 12.21
CA TYR A 104 -5.18 2.25 11.51
C TYR A 104 -4.28 3.03 12.46
N GLN A 105 -4.85 3.69 13.48
CA GLN A 105 -4.09 4.42 14.48
C GLN A 105 -3.12 3.50 15.22
N LYS A 106 -3.54 2.26 15.53
CA LYS A 106 -2.72 1.26 16.23
C LYS A 106 -1.71 0.59 15.32
N SER A 107 -2.10 0.24 14.09
CA SER A 107 -1.31 -0.60 13.18
C SER A 107 -0.42 0.18 12.22
N TYR A 108 -0.85 1.37 11.79
CA TYR A 108 -0.20 2.15 10.73
C TYR A 108 0.15 3.58 11.18
N GLY A 109 -0.39 4.04 12.31
CA GLY A 109 -0.15 5.39 12.85
C GLY A 109 -1.01 6.49 12.23
N THR A 110 -1.98 6.15 11.37
CA THR A 110 -2.94 7.14 10.82
C THR A 110 -4.00 7.46 11.86
N ALA A 111 -4.07 8.72 12.28
CA ALA A 111 -5.05 9.16 13.28
C ALA A 111 -6.49 9.09 12.77
N VAL A 112 -7.44 8.94 13.70
CA VAL A 112 -8.88 9.01 13.40
C VAL A 112 -9.26 10.45 13.01
N PRO A 113 -9.68 10.73 11.76
CA PRO A 113 -9.99 12.07 11.31
C PRO A 113 -11.33 12.58 11.87
N ASP A 114 -11.41 13.87 12.17
CA ASP A 114 -12.65 14.50 12.64
C ASP A 114 -13.79 14.38 11.62
N LEU A 115 -13.48 14.38 10.32
CA LEU A 115 -14.49 14.22 9.26
C LEU A 115 -15.38 12.98 9.48
N VAL A 116 -14.79 11.84 9.84
CA VAL A 116 -15.54 10.59 10.07
C VAL A 116 -16.45 10.70 11.28
N ARG A 117 -15.95 11.31 12.37
CA ARG A 117 -16.72 11.53 13.60
C ARG A 117 -17.88 12.52 13.37
N GLN A 118 -17.62 13.59 12.63
CA GLN A 118 -18.63 14.59 12.25
C GLN A 118 -19.72 13.96 11.37
N ASP A 119 -19.35 13.08 10.44
CA ASP A 119 -20.31 12.38 9.59
C ASP A 119 -21.19 11.41 10.36
N LEU A 120 -20.64 10.70 11.34
CA LEU A 120 -21.44 9.86 12.24
C LEU A 120 -22.46 10.67 13.02
N LEU A 121 -22.04 11.79 13.62
CA LEU A 121 -22.96 12.68 14.34
C LEU A 121 -24.06 13.22 13.42
N ARG A 122 -23.70 13.70 12.24
CA ARG A 122 -24.63 14.25 11.27
C ARG A 122 -25.62 13.22 10.73
N VAL A 123 -25.16 12.01 10.37
CA VAL A 123 -26.04 10.96 9.81
C VAL A 123 -26.94 10.36 10.88
N THR A 124 -26.44 10.14 12.10
CA THR A 124 -27.29 9.65 13.22
C THR A 124 -28.37 10.65 13.59
N GLU A 125 -28.05 11.95 13.59
CA GLU A 125 -29.04 13.02 13.76
C GLU A 125 -30.09 12.99 12.65
N ALA A 126 -29.67 12.92 11.38
CA ALA A 126 -30.57 12.92 10.23
C ALA A 126 -31.49 11.68 10.16
N LEU A 127 -31.03 10.53 10.66
CA LEU A 127 -31.81 9.30 10.75
C LEU A 127 -32.70 9.22 12.00
N GLY A 128 -32.57 10.15 12.96
CA GLY A 128 -33.28 10.09 14.24
C GLY A 128 -32.81 8.96 15.16
N LEU A 129 -31.57 8.47 14.99
CA LEU A 129 -30.95 7.44 15.83
C LEU A 129 -30.48 8.05 17.15
N ASN A 130 -31.43 8.41 18.01
CA ASN A 130 -31.18 9.22 19.21
C ASN A 130 -30.20 8.57 20.20
N GLN A 131 -30.22 7.24 20.33
CA GLN A 131 -29.33 6.54 21.24
C GLN A 131 -27.89 6.61 20.73
N GLU A 132 -27.65 6.16 19.50
CA GLU A 132 -26.33 6.17 18.86
C GLU A 132 -25.78 7.59 18.74
N HIS A 133 -26.64 8.57 18.44
CA HIS A 133 -26.24 9.98 18.39
C HIS A 133 -25.71 10.47 19.73
N GLN A 134 -26.42 10.18 20.84
CA GLN A 134 -25.97 10.54 22.19
C GLN A 134 -24.69 9.79 22.60
N GLU A 135 -24.54 8.53 22.19
CA GLU A 135 -23.31 7.75 22.43
C GLU A 135 -22.11 8.42 21.74
N TYR A 136 -22.25 8.81 20.47
CA TYR A 136 -21.18 9.51 19.74
C TYR A 136 -20.91 10.92 20.28
N GLN A 137 -21.92 11.67 20.71
CA GLN A 137 -21.71 12.97 21.35
C GLN A 137 -20.86 12.85 22.62
N ARG A 138 -21.09 11.80 23.43
CA ARG A 138 -20.29 11.53 24.63
C ARG A 138 -18.88 11.04 24.27
N ALA A 139 -18.75 10.24 23.21
CA ALA A 139 -17.46 9.71 22.75
C ALA A 139 -16.57 10.79 22.11
N PHE A 140 -17.17 11.85 21.52
CA PHE A 140 -16.46 12.90 20.79
C PHE A 140 -16.66 14.28 21.47
N PRO A 141 -16.20 14.47 22.72
CA PRO A 141 -16.43 15.70 23.47
C PRO A 141 -15.79 16.90 22.76
N GLY A 142 -16.56 17.99 22.63
CA GLY A 142 -16.10 19.23 22.01
C GLY A 142 -16.06 19.22 20.48
N LEU A 143 -16.43 18.12 19.82
CA LEU A 143 -16.51 18.06 18.37
C LEU A 143 -17.77 18.79 17.88
N THR A 144 -17.59 19.72 16.95
CA THR A 144 -18.70 20.42 16.28
C THR A 144 -19.00 19.76 14.95
N TRP A 145 -20.29 19.66 14.60
CA TRP A 145 -20.77 19.19 13.30
C TRP A 145 -21.85 20.13 12.79
N GLN A 146 -22.05 20.12 11.47
CA GLN A 146 -23.18 20.80 10.83
C GLN A 146 -24.28 19.78 10.57
N SER A 147 -25.48 20.03 11.07
CA SER A 147 -26.63 19.16 10.83
C SER A 147 -26.99 19.16 9.34
N GLU A 148 -27.64 18.07 8.90
CA GLU A 148 -28.15 18.01 7.53
C GLU A 148 -29.21 19.09 7.29
N ALA A 149 -30.03 19.41 8.31
CA ALA A 149 -31.06 20.45 8.24
C ALA A 149 -30.48 21.85 7.95
N THR A 150 -29.35 22.20 8.58
CA THR A 150 -28.68 23.49 8.35
C THR A 150 -27.97 23.55 6.99
N SER A 151 -27.68 22.40 6.39
CA SER A 151 -26.92 22.30 5.13
C SER A 151 -27.80 21.98 3.91
N GLN A 152 -29.14 22.06 4.04
CA GLN A 152 -30.06 21.63 2.97
C GLN A 152 -29.96 22.48 1.70
N SER A 153 -29.56 23.74 1.80
CA SER A 153 -29.41 24.65 0.66
C SER A 153 -28.07 24.50 -0.06
N ASP A 154 -27.10 23.80 0.53
CA ASP A 154 -25.72 23.80 0.07
C ASP A 154 -25.43 22.55 -0.77
N GLY A 155 -24.43 22.66 -1.65
CA GLY A 155 -23.75 21.50 -2.22
C GLY A 155 -22.41 21.27 -1.54
N GLU A 156 -21.78 20.14 -1.83
CA GLU A 156 -20.52 19.76 -1.19
C GLU A 156 -19.46 19.39 -2.21
N LEU A 157 -18.30 20.05 -2.14
CA LEU A 157 -17.09 19.63 -2.83
C LEU A 157 -16.35 18.60 -1.97
N VAL A 158 -16.11 17.42 -2.53
CA VAL A 158 -15.20 16.42 -1.97
C VAL A 158 -13.93 16.42 -2.82
N PHE A 159 -12.80 16.79 -2.23
CA PHE A 159 -11.52 16.83 -2.94
C PHE A 159 -10.55 15.79 -2.39
N ILE A 160 -10.00 14.97 -3.29
CA ILE A 160 -9.08 13.89 -3.00
C ILE A 160 -7.71 14.25 -3.55
N THR A 161 -6.68 14.17 -2.73
CA THR A 161 -5.29 14.35 -3.14
C THR A 161 -4.54 13.03 -3.01
N GLN A 162 -4.06 12.52 -4.14
CA GLN A 162 -3.19 11.35 -4.23
C GLN A 162 -1.74 11.83 -4.29
N ALA A 163 -1.03 11.80 -3.16
CA ALA A 163 0.28 12.41 -3.00
C ALA A 163 1.43 11.38 -3.03
N GLY A 164 2.58 11.78 -3.59
CA GLY A 164 3.81 10.99 -3.64
C GLY A 164 3.70 9.72 -4.48
N ARG A 165 4.61 8.77 -4.29
CA ARG A 165 4.63 7.50 -5.03
C ARG A 165 4.63 6.33 -4.05
N ALA A 166 3.95 5.26 -4.40
CA ALA A 166 3.95 4.01 -3.65
C ALA A 166 5.38 3.57 -3.27
N PRO A 167 5.60 2.83 -2.18
CA PRO A 167 6.93 2.30 -1.91
C PRO A 167 7.35 1.34 -3.03
N LEU A 168 8.66 1.23 -3.28
CA LEU A 168 9.18 0.26 -4.24
C LEU A 168 9.54 -1.04 -3.54
N LYS A 169 9.07 -2.17 -4.07
CA LYS A 169 9.50 -3.48 -3.61
C LYS A 169 10.88 -3.80 -4.20
N ARG A 170 11.84 -4.14 -3.34
CA ARG A 170 13.21 -4.48 -3.71
C ARG A 170 13.66 -5.77 -3.04
N ASP A 171 14.73 -6.35 -3.56
CA ASP A 171 15.43 -7.46 -2.92
C ASP A 171 16.22 -6.95 -1.72
N LEU A 172 16.09 -7.66 -0.60
CA LEU A 172 17.02 -7.61 0.52
C LEU A 172 17.75 -8.96 0.56
N PHE A 173 19.04 -8.93 0.27
CA PHE A 173 19.87 -10.15 0.29
C PHE A 173 20.40 -10.44 1.68
N VAL A 174 20.09 -11.63 2.19
CA VAL A 174 20.62 -12.16 3.45
C VAL A 174 21.55 -13.31 3.13
N ASP A 175 22.85 -13.07 3.28
CA ASP A 175 23.90 -14.06 3.08
C ASP A 175 24.12 -14.88 4.35
N ILE A 176 23.93 -16.19 4.26
CA ILE A 176 24.05 -17.16 5.36
C ILE A 176 25.31 -18.00 5.13
N PRO A 177 26.42 -17.71 5.84
CA PRO A 177 27.64 -18.51 5.76
C PRO A 177 27.56 -19.76 6.67
N PHE A 178 28.14 -20.87 6.20
CA PHE A 178 28.33 -22.11 6.94
C PHE A 178 29.82 -22.38 7.17
N GLY A 179 30.33 -21.96 8.33
CA GLY A 179 31.75 -22.11 8.69
C GLY A 179 32.49 -20.77 8.81
N ALA A 180 33.63 -20.79 9.50
CA ALA A 180 34.38 -19.59 9.86
C ALA A 180 35.04 -18.90 8.64
N ASP A 181 35.48 -19.69 7.67
CA ASP A 181 36.02 -19.28 6.37
C ASP A 181 34.96 -18.56 5.53
N ALA A 182 33.76 -19.12 5.42
CA ALA A 182 32.64 -18.48 4.74
C ALA A 182 32.21 -17.18 5.42
N LEU A 183 32.16 -17.17 6.76
CA LEU A 183 31.83 -15.98 7.54
C LEU A 183 32.86 -14.86 7.35
N ALA A 184 34.16 -15.20 7.33
CA ALA A 184 35.22 -14.22 7.08
C ALA A 184 35.05 -13.54 5.71
N VAL A 185 34.69 -14.30 4.68
CA VAL A 185 34.45 -13.76 3.32
C VAL A 185 33.21 -12.86 3.28
N VAL A 186 32.10 -13.26 3.92
CA VAL A 186 30.89 -12.41 4.03
C VAL A 186 31.17 -11.11 4.81
N LEU A 187 31.95 -11.18 5.90
CA LEU A 187 32.31 -10.00 6.68
C LEU A 187 33.28 -9.06 5.95
N ALA A 188 34.20 -9.61 5.16
CA ALA A 188 35.16 -8.83 4.37
C ALA A 188 34.48 -8.06 3.23
N THR A 189 33.50 -8.68 2.58
CA THR A 189 32.72 -8.07 1.49
C THR A 189 31.73 -7.03 2.01
N LYS A 190 30.97 -7.34 3.08
CA LYS A 190 29.98 -6.39 3.65
C LYS A 190 30.57 -5.13 4.30
N ARG A 191 31.85 -5.13 4.71
CA ARG A 191 32.51 -3.95 5.31
C ARG A 191 32.71 -2.79 4.33
N TYR A 192 32.60 -3.04 3.03
CA TYR A 192 32.90 -2.05 1.99
C TYR A 192 31.67 -1.36 1.37
N ASP A 193 30.45 -1.91 1.51
CA ASP A 193 29.32 -1.48 0.69
C ASP A 193 28.14 -0.88 1.47
N ARG A 194 27.88 0.41 1.17
CA ARG A 194 26.64 1.13 1.51
C ARG A 194 25.81 1.48 0.26
N TYR A 195 26.28 1.18 -0.95
CA TYR A 195 25.63 1.49 -2.22
C TYR A 195 25.56 0.26 -3.14
N ASP A 196 24.37 -0.32 -3.24
CA ASP A 196 24.03 -1.47 -4.08
C ASP A 196 24.12 -1.12 -5.58
N THR A 197 25.18 -1.57 -6.25
CA THR A 197 25.30 -1.51 -7.72
C THR A 197 25.39 -2.91 -8.30
N SER A 198 24.71 -3.15 -9.43
CA SER A 198 24.58 -4.48 -10.07
C SER A 198 25.91 -5.21 -10.32
N ASN A 199 27.01 -4.49 -10.51
CA ASN A 199 28.33 -5.08 -10.78
C ASN A 199 28.96 -5.72 -9.53
N HIS A 200 28.71 -5.19 -8.33
CA HIS A 200 29.24 -5.74 -7.08
C HIS A 200 28.57 -7.09 -6.75
N ARG A 201 27.26 -7.21 -7.01
CA ARG A 201 26.49 -8.45 -6.79
C ARG A 201 27.02 -9.64 -7.59
N VAL A 202 27.49 -9.41 -8.82
CA VAL A 202 28.08 -10.47 -9.67
C VAL A 202 29.42 -10.92 -9.09
N ALA A 203 30.27 -9.98 -8.67
CA ALA A 203 31.55 -10.29 -8.06
C ALA A 203 31.39 -11.06 -6.73
N GLU A 204 30.46 -10.66 -5.87
CA GLU A 204 30.14 -11.37 -4.63
C GLU A 204 29.63 -12.79 -4.90
N SER A 205 28.72 -12.97 -5.87
CA SER A 205 28.18 -14.28 -6.21
C SER A 205 29.28 -15.25 -6.65
N ILE A 206 30.28 -14.76 -7.39
CA ILE A 206 31.46 -15.54 -7.80
C ILE A 206 32.32 -15.89 -6.57
N LEU A 207 32.64 -14.91 -5.72
CA LEU A 207 33.44 -15.13 -4.51
C LEU A 207 32.77 -16.16 -3.58
N TYR A 208 31.46 -16.07 -3.40
CA TYR A 208 30.67 -17.00 -2.60
C TYR A 208 30.53 -18.38 -3.25
N GLY A 209 30.43 -18.45 -4.57
CA GLY A 209 30.45 -19.72 -5.31
C GLY A 209 31.77 -20.47 -5.16
N LEU A 210 32.89 -19.74 -5.11
CA LEU A 210 34.24 -20.28 -4.90
C LEU A 210 34.47 -20.80 -3.48
N THR A 211 34.00 -20.07 -2.44
CA THR A 211 34.05 -20.58 -1.06
C THR A 211 33.11 -21.77 -0.88
N GLY A 212 31.97 -21.75 -1.57
CA GLY A 212 31.07 -22.88 -1.66
C GLY A 212 30.27 -23.18 -0.40
N ARG A 213 30.22 -22.24 0.55
CA ARG A 213 29.60 -22.42 1.88
C ARG A 213 28.74 -21.23 2.28
N VAL A 214 28.21 -20.52 1.29
CA VAL A 214 27.32 -19.38 1.51
C VAL A 214 26.03 -19.63 0.74
N VAL A 215 24.90 -19.47 1.42
CA VAL A 215 23.57 -19.45 0.79
C VAL A 215 23.04 -18.03 0.86
N ARG A 216 22.63 -17.48 -0.29
CA ARG A 216 22.01 -16.17 -0.39
C ARG A 216 20.50 -16.30 -0.39
N LEU A 217 19.83 -15.62 0.52
CA LEU A 217 18.37 -15.51 0.53
C LEU A 217 17.95 -14.18 -0.04
N ALA A 218 17.03 -14.18 -1.00
CA ALA A 218 16.36 -12.98 -1.45
C ALA A 218 15.03 -12.80 -0.69
N VAL A 219 14.93 -11.77 0.13
CA VAL A 219 13.72 -11.43 0.89
C VAL A 219 13.16 -10.11 0.33
N PRO A 220 11.84 -9.99 0.08
CA PRO A 220 11.28 -8.73 -0.36
C PRO A 220 11.30 -7.68 0.75
N GLN A 221 11.53 -6.42 0.38
CA GLN A 221 11.39 -5.26 1.25
C GLN A 221 10.73 -4.10 0.50
N PHE A 222 9.82 -3.38 1.15
CA PHE A 222 9.32 -2.10 0.64
C PHE A 222 10.25 -0.96 1.04
N VAL A 223 10.75 -0.22 0.05
CA VAL A 223 11.54 1.00 0.22
C VAL A 223 10.61 2.22 0.07
N PRO A 224 10.38 3.00 1.14
CA PRO A 224 9.51 4.18 1.12
C PRO A 224 9.93 5.22 0.07
N ARG A 225 8.93 5.83 -0.58
CA ARG A 225 9.09 7.04 -1.42
C ARG A 225 8.17 8.14 -0.90
N ARG A 226 8.48 8.60 0.32
CA ARG A 226 7.61 9.48 1.11
C ARG A 226 7.33 10.79 0.36
N SER A 227 6.04 11.12 0.29
CA SER A 227 5.53 12.41 -0.16
C SER A 227 5.96 13.52 0.78
N VAL A 228 6.29 14.69 0.23
CA VAL A 228 6.50 15.90 1.04
C VAL A 228 5.19 16.62 1.38
N ILE A 229 4.06 16.20 0.81
CA ILE A 229 2.75 16.83 1.06
C ILE A 229 2.23 16.44 2.45
N ALA A 230 1.87 17.45 3.24
CA ALA A 230 1.25 17.31 4.56
C ALA A 230 -0.28 17.42 4.50
N TYR A 231 -0.82 18.27 3.62
CA TYR A 231 -2.25 18.41 3.36
C TYR A 231 -2.47 19.28 2.11
N THR A 232 -3.70 19.30 1.61
CA THR A 232 -4.18 20.21 0.57
C THR A 232 -5.19 21.17 1.18
N GLU A 233 -5.07 22.46 0.87
CA GLU A 233 -6.08 23.48 1.14
C GLU A 233 -6.86 23.78 -0.14
N ALA A 234 -8.18 23.65 -0.09
CA ALA A 234 -9.07 24.04 -1.18
C ALA A 234 -9.60 25.44 -0.91
N MET A 235 -9.53 26.31 -1.92
CA MET A 235 -9.96 27.69 -1.86
C MET A 235 -10.91 27.99 -3.02
N ILE A 236 -12.06 28.59 -2.70
CA ILE A 236 -13.01 29.15 -3.68
C ILE A 236 -13.20 30.62 -3.35
N SER A 237 -13.06 31.49 -4.35
CA SER A 237 -13.35 32.93 -4.24
C SER A 237 -14.47 33.30 -5.20
N GLN A 238 -15.59 33.82 -4.68
CA GLN A 238 -16.72 34.29 -5.47
C GLN A 238 -17.19 35.65 -4.94
N GLY A 239 -16.89 36.72 -5.67
CA GLY A 239 -17.11 38.09 -5.20
C GLY A 239 -16.34 38.34 -3.89
N ASP A 240 -17.05 38.78 -2.85
CA ASP A 240 -16.49 39.00 -1.51
C ASP A 240 -16.45 37.73 -0.65
N SER A 241 -17.12 36.65 -1.06
CA SER A 241 -17.16 35.40 -0.32
C SER A 241 -15.93 34.55 -0.61
N ARG A 242 -15.30 34.05 0.47
CA ARG A 242 -14.19 33.10 0.40
C ARG A 242 -14.52 31.86 1.22
N TYR A 243 -14.39 30.71 0.58
CA TYR A 243 -14.55 29.41 1.22
C TYR A 243 -13.19 28.71 1.24
N THR A 244 -12.80 28.18 2.40
CA THR A 244 -11.59 27.39 2.56
C THR A 244 -11.89 26.09 3.30
N ALA A 245 -11.23 25.01 2.88
CA ALA A 245 -11.25 23.74 3.59
C ALA A 245 -9.90 23.03 3.48
N ARG A 246 -9.54 22.31 4.54
CA ARG A 246 -8.31 21.53 4.61
C ARG A 246 -8.60 20.04 4.48
N SER A 247 -7.80 19.34 3.68
CA SER A 247 -7.83 17.88 3.64
C SER A 247 -7.13 17.27 4.85
N VAL A 248 -7.56 16.08 5.23
CA VAL A 248 -6.93 15.25 6.26
C VAL A 248 -6.39 13.96 5.67
N LEU A 249 -5.33 13.40 6.28
CA LEU A 249 -4.77 12.12 5.86
C LEU A 249 -5.80 11.01 6.12
N MET A 250 -6.23 10.34 5.06
CA MET A 250 -7.14 9.20 5.16
C MET A 250 -6.39 7.87 5.03
N GLU A 251 -5.28 7.86 4.30
CA GLU A 251 -4.53 6.63 4.08
C GLU A 251 -3.03 6.88 3.89
N ASP A 252 -2.20 6.10 4.60
CA ASP A 252 -0.75 6.02 4.39
C ASP A 252 -0.44 4.65 3.78
N ILE A 253 -0.45 4.59 2.45
CA ILE A 253 -0.29 3.35 1.67
C ILE A 253 1.09 2.75 1.91
N THR A 254 2.12 3.57 2.08
CA THR A 254 3.47 3.07 2.40
C THR A 254 3.48 2.36 3.76
N ALA A 255 2.86 2.93 4.79
CA ALA A 255 2.78 2.28 6.10
C ALA A 255 2.02 0.95 6.03
N ILE A 256 0.91 0.93 5.28
CA ILE A 256 0.13 -0.30 5.03
C ILE A 256 0.98 -1.35 4.32
N ALA A 257 1.65 -1.00 3.23
CA ALA A 257 2.46 -1.93 2.43
C ALA A 257 3.64 -2.51 3.24
N VAL A 258 4.34 -1.68 4.01
CA VAL A 258 5.43 -2.13 4.88
C VAL A 258 4.90 -3.10 5.93
N ARG A 259 3.79 -2.74 6.61
CA ARG A 259 3.23 -3.56 7.68
C ARG A 259 2.63 -4.87 7.18
N ASP A 260 1.91 -4.85 6.06
CA ASP A 260 1.38 -6.05 5.42
C ASP A 260 2.50 -7.02 5.03
N LEU A 261 3.62 -6.48 4.52
CA LEU A 261 4.79 -7.29 4.23
C LEU A 261 5.38 -7.91 5.49
N GLU A 262 5.57 -7.13 6.56
CA GLU A 262 6.11 -7.59 7.85
C GLU A 262 5.37 -8.82 8.40
N ASP A 263 4.04 -8.84 8.35
CA ASP A 263 3.25 -9.95 8.89
C ASP A 263 3.51 -11.28 8.19
N ARG A 264 3.78 -11.23 6.88
CA ARG A 264 4.06 -12.42 6.08
C ARG A 264 5.55 -12.66 5.87
N LEU A 265 6.43 -11.75 6.30
CA LEU A 265 7.88 -11.86 6.11
C LEU A 265 8.41 -13.20 6.62
N LEU A 266 7.94 -13.69 7.77
CA LEU A 266 8.39 -14.98 8.30
C LEU A 266 8.12 -16.12 7.31
N ARG A 267 6.88 -16.20 6.80
CA ARG A 267 6.49 -17.27 5.86
C ARG A 267 7.23 -17.13 4.53
N THR A 268 7.36 -15.92 4.01
CA THR A 268 8.09 -15.64 2.77
C THR A 268 9.57 -15.99 2.91
N THR A 269 10.18 -15.65 4.05
CA THR A 269 11.59 -15.95 4.34
C THR A 269 11.81 -17.46 4.48
N VAL A 270 10.90 -18.19 5.14
CA VAL A 270 10.98 -19.67 5.25
C VAL A 270 10.93 -20.32 3.87
N LYS A 271 10.03 -19.86 2.98
CA LYS A 271 9.96 -20.37 1.61
C LYS A 271 11.23 -20.06 0.82
N ALA A 272 11.73 -18.83 0.90
CA ALA A 272 12.99 -18.43 0.25
C ALA A 272 14.18 -19.25 0.75
N ALA A 273 14.26 -19.51 2.06
CA ALA A 273 15.29 -20.36 2.65
C ALA A 273 15.23 -21.80 2.13
N ALA A 274 14.04 -22.39 2.03
CA ALA A 274 13.87 -23.73 1.49
C ALA A 274 14.29 -23.81 0.01
N ARG A 275 13.91 -22.82 -0.81
CA ARG A 275 14.31 -22.73 -2.22
C ARG A 275 15.82 -22.60 -2.37
N ALA A 276 16.44 -21.70 -1.62
CA ALA A 276 17.88 -21.47 -1.69
C ALA A 276 18.68 -22.70 -1.23
N ALA A 277 18.23 -23.39 -0.16
CA ALA A 277 18.83 -24.64 0.29
C ALA A 277 18.71 -25.75 -0.77
N TRP A 278 17.56 -25.86 -1.44
CA TRP A 278 17.36 -26.80 -2.54
C TRP A 278 18.30 -26.51 -3.73
N LYS A 279 18.38 -25.26 -4.19
CA LYS A 279 19.29 -24.88 -5.29
C LYS A 279 20.76 -25.14 -4.93
N TYR A 280 21.13 -24.88 -3.69
CA TYR A 280 22.47 -25.19 -3.19
C TYR A 280 22.74 -26.70 -3.21
N ALA A 281 21.81 -27.54 -2.75
CA ALA A 281 21.95 -29.00 -2.78
C ALA A 281 22.08 -29.54 -4.22
N LEU A 282 21.34 -28.98 -5.18
CA LEU A 282 21.50 -29.31 -6.60
C LEU A 282 22.88 -28.93 -7.14
N ALA A 283 23.37 -27.73 -6.83
CA ALA A 283 24.71 -27.30 -7.23
C ALA A 283 25.80 -28.22 -6.63
N GLU A 284 25.60 -28.70 -5.40
CA GLU A 284 26.48 -29.68 -4.75
C GLU A 284 26.46 -31.04 -5.46
N ALA A 285 25.28 -31.52 -5.86
CA ALA A 285 25.14 -32.77 -6.60
C ALA A 285 25.87 -32.72 -7.96
N VAL A 286 25.83 -31.58 -8.67
CA VAL A 286 26.59 -31.38 -9.92
C VAL A 286 28.10 -31.52 -9.68
N ARG A 287 28.62 -30.93 -8.60
CA ARG A 287 30.04 -31.06 -8.20
C ARG A 287 30.44 -32.52 -8.01
N VAL A 288 29.61 -33.30 -7.32
CA VAL A 288 29.85 -34.72 -7.05
C VAL A 288 29.75 -35.56 -8.32
N GLY A 289 28.71 -35.38 -9.12
CA GLY A 289 28.51 -36.13 -10.37
C GLY A 289 29.60 -35.89 -11.42
N VAL A 290 30.09 -34.65 -11.56
CA VAL A 290 31.23 -34.33 -12.45
C VAL A 290 32.52 -34.97 -11.95
N ARG A 291 32.73 -35.01 -10.63
CA ARG A 291 33.92 -35.65 -10.05
C ARG A 291 33.94 -37.17 -10.29
N GLU A 292 32.80 -37.83 -10.21
CA GLU A 292 32.69 -39.29 -10.37
C GLU A 292 32.73 -39.74 -11.84
N SER A 293 32.32 -38.88 -12.78
CA SER A 293 32.27 -39.21 -14.22
C SER A 293 33.60 -39.04 -14.96
N VAL A 294 34.61 -38.41 -14.35
CA VAL A 294 35.94 -38.24 -14.95
C VAL A 294 36.87 -39.37 -14.48
N ALA A 295 37.43 -40.11 -15.44
CA ALA A 295 38.24 -41.30 -15.18
C ALA A 295 39.53 -41.03 -14.38
N ASP A 296 40.16 -39.86 -14.59
CA ASP A 296 41.31 -39.41 -13.82
C ASP A 296 40.85 -38.74 -12.52
N LYS A 297 41.29 -39.25 -11.36
CA LYS A 297 40.92 -38.75 -10.04
C LYS A 297 41.36 -37.30 -9.79
N ASN A 298 42.51 -36.88 -10.33
CA ASN A 298 43.03 -35.54 -10.18
C ASN A 298 42.28 -34.57 -11.11
N ALA A 299 42.11 -34.96 -12.37
CA ALA A 299 41.34 -34.16 -13.32
C ALA A 299 39.87 -34.03 -12.89
N GLY A 300 39.27 -35.10 -12.35
CA GLY A 300 37.90 -35.12 -11.84
C GLY A 300 37.71 -34.26 -10.59
N ALA A 301 38.71 -34.19 -9.70
CA ALA A 301 38.65 -33.30 -8.55
C ALA A 301 38.66 -31.82 -8.97
N VAL A 302 39.52 -31.46 -9.94
CA VAL A 302 39.61 -30.08 -10.48
C VAL A 302 38.38 -29.71 -11.29
N ALA A 303 37.94 -30.59 -12.21
CA ALA A 303 36.74 -30.38 -13.02
C ALA A 303 35.49 -30.27 -12.14
N GLY A 304 35.36 -31.14 -11.14
CA GLY A 304 34.27 -31.09 -10.16
C GLY A 304 34.27 -29.77 -9.38
N ALA A 305 35.43 -29.34 -8.86
CA ALA A 305 35.54 -28.07 -8.14
C ALA A 305 35.13 -26.86 -8.99
N LEU A 306 35.59 -26.79 -10.25
CA LEU A 306 35.23 -25.71 -11.18
C LEU A 306 33.74 -25.73 -11.52
N ALA A 307 33.19 -26.88 -11.89
CA ALA A 307 31.77 -27.03 -12.21
C ALA A 307 30.88 -26.69 -11.00
N GLY A 308 31.27 -27.12 -9.80
CA GLY A 308 30.59 -26.79 -8.55
C GLY A 308 30.62 -25.29 -8.25
N ALA A 309 31.76 -24.62 -8.43
CA ALA A 309 31.87 -23.18 -8.22
C ALA A 309 30.97 -22.38 -9.19
N ILE A 310 30.94 -22.76 -10.46
CA ILE A 310 30.07 -22.15 -11.47
C ILE A 310 28.59 -22.37 -11.11
N ALA A 311 28.21 -23.62 -10.81
CA ALA A 311 26.83 -23.97 -10.48
C ALA A 311 26.33 -23.22 -9.23
N ARG A 312 27.14 -23.12 -8.17
CA ARG A 312 26.79 -22.36 -6.96
C ARG A 312 26.69 -20.87 -7.23
N SER A 313 27.58 -20.31 -8.04
CA SER A 313 27.51 -18.90 -8.45
C SER A 313 26.20 -18.59 -9.16
N LEU A 314 25.78 -19.47 -10.08
CA LEU A 314 24.49 -19.37 -10.78
C LEU A 314 23.31 -19.54 -9.83
N ALA A 315 23.38 -20.50 -8.90
CA ALA A 315 22.34 -20.71 -7.88
C ALA A 315 22.13 -19.44 -7.04
N ILE A 316 23.21 -18.83 -6.53
CA ILE A 316 23.21 -17.60 -5.75
C ILE A 316 22.68 -16.42 -6.57
N ALA A 317 23.13 -16.26 -7.83
CA ALA A 317 22.71 -15.17 -8.70
C ALA A 317 21.24 -15.29 -9.14
N SER A 318 20.69 -16.51 -9.17
CA SER A 318 19.30 -16.78 -9.56
C SER A 318 18.28 -16.59 -8.44
N GLU A 319 18.71 -16.30 -7.21
CA GLU A 319 17.78 -15.98 -6.12
C GLU A 319 17.28 -14.54 -6.26
N GLU A 320 15.97 -14.39 -6.37
CA GLU A 320 15.28 -13.12 -6.50
C GLU A 320 13.90 -13.22 -5.83
N ALA A 321 13.52 -12.19 -5.07
CA ALA A 321 12.20 -12.11 -4.47
C ALA A 321 11.17 -11.62 -5.50
N ASP A 322 9.89 -11.93 -5.27
CA ASP A 322 8.82 -11.31 -6.07
C ASP A 322 8.70 -9.82 -5.71
N LYS A 323 9.16 -8.98 -6.66
CA LYS A 323 9.15 -7.51 -6.56
C LYS A 323 7.95 -6.87 -7.24
N ARG A 324 7.03 -7.65 -7.80
CA ARG A 324 5.84 -7.11 -8.45
C ARG A 324 4.97 -6.42 -7.39
N SER A 325 4.56 -5.21 -7.71
CA SER A 325 3.73 -4.32 -6.89
C SER A 325 3.11 -3.25 -7.79
N TRP A 326 1.96 -2.70 -7.41
CA TRP A 326 1.30 -1.62 -8.11
C TRP A 326 2.01 -0.27 -7.88
N ALA A 327 3.09 -0.05 -8.64
CA ALA A 327 4.02 1.06 -8.41
C ALA A 327 3.49 2.47 -8.71
N THR A 328 2.29 2.60 -9.32
CA THR A 328 1.66 3.89 -9.64
C THR A 328 0.75 4.42 -8.52
N LEU A 329 0.47 3.61 -7.50
CA LEU A 329 -0.27 4.05 -6.31
C LEU A 329 0.39 5.28 -5.65
N PRO A 330 -0.39 6.11 -4.93
CA PRO A 330 0.18 7.18 -4.11
C PRO A 330 0.97 6.63 -2.92
N ASP A 331 1.78 7.49 -2.31
CA ASP A 331 2.32 7.26 -0.95
C ASP A 331 1.20 7.47 0.08
N ARG A 332 0.41 8.54 -0.11
CA ARG A 332 -0.63 8.99 0.81
C ARG A 332 -1.86 9.50 0.08
N VAL A 333 -3.03 9.27 0.67
CA VAL A 333 -4.31 9.83 0.19
C VAL A 333 -4.88 10.77 1.25
N PHE A 334 -5.19 11.98 0.82
CA PHE A 334 -5.85 12.99 1.64
C PHE A 334 -7.25 13.25 1.10
N VAL A 335 -8.21 13.46 1.98
CA VAL A 335 -9.58 13.84 1.62
C VAL A 335 -9.97 15.10 2.39
N GLY A 336 -10.53 16.06 1.69
CA GLY A 336 -11.14 17.24 2.29
C GLY A 336 -12.54 17.48 1.74
N ARG A 337 -13.33 18.24 2.50
CA ARG A 337 -14.73 18.53 2.18
C ARG A 337 -15.04 19.99 2.43
N MET A 338 -15.77 20.60 1.52
CA MET A 338 -16.16 22.01 1.59
C MET A 338 -17.61 22.16 1.15
N ARG A 339 -18.47 22.65 2.04
CA ARG A 339 -19.83 23.03 1.69
C ARG A 339 -19.87 24.45 1.15
N VAL A 340 -20.57 24.64 0.04
CA VAL A 340 -20.74 25.94 -0.61
C VAL A 340 -22.16 26.04 -1.17
N PRO A 341 -22.69 27.26 -1.36
CA PRO A 341 -23.92 27.45 -2.10
C PRO A 341 -23.85 26.82 -3.50
N PRO A 342 -25.00 26.48 -4.11
CA PRO A 342 -25.03 25.97 -5.47
C PRO A 342 -24.46 27.00 -6.46
N GLY A 343 -23.58 26.57 -7.36
CA GLY A 343 -22.88 27.48 -8.25
C GLY A 343 -21.81 26.79 -9.09
N THR A 344 -21.16 27.58 -9.95
CA THR A 344 -20.00 27.14 -10.72
C THR A 344 -18.78 27.90 -10.23
N TYR A 345 -17.74 27.16 -9.86
CA TYR A 345 -16.59 27.68 -9.14
C TYR A 345 -15.27 27.29 -9.82
N ASP A 346 -14.31 28.21 -9.77
CA ASP A 346 -12.90 27.86 -9.94
C ASP A 346 -12.34 27.51 -8.56
N VAL A 347 -11.84 26.27 -8.43
CA VAL A 347 -11.31 25.73 -7.18
C VAL A 347 -9.79 25.73 -7.25
N GLU A 348 -9.15 26.49 -6.37
CA GLU A 348 -7.71 26.44 -6.18
C GLU A 348 -7.35 25.42 -5.10
N LEU A 349 -6.53 24.44 -5.45
CA LEU A 349 -5.98 23.43 -4.55
C LEU A 349 -4.51 23.74 -4.30
N ARG A 350 -4.19 24.18 -3.09
CA ARG A 350 -2.81 24.45 -2.64
C ARG A 350 -2.30 23.26 -1.84
N HIS A 351 -1.29 22.58 -2.38
CA HIS A 351 -0.65 21.44 -1.74
C HIS A 351 0.44 21.94 -0.80
N ILE A 352 0.21 21.80 0.50
CA ILE A 352 1.09 22.30 1.55
C ILE A 352 2.05 21.19 1.97
N GLY A 353 3.35 21.52 1.99
CA GLY A 353 4.41 20.61 2.38
C GLY A 353 4.52 20.42 3.89
N THR A 354 5.26 19.40 4.32
CA THR A 354 5.59 19.11 5.72
C THR A 354 6.29 20.26 6.45
N TYR A 355 6.98 21.14 5.72
CA TYR A 355 7.61 22.35 6.24
C TYR A 355 6.74 23.61 6.14
N GLY A 356 5.45 23.47 5.77
CA GLY A 356 4.47 24.56 5.73
C GLY A 356 4.45 25.40 4.44
N GLY A 357 5.42 25.22 3.54
CA GLY A 357 5.44 25.89 2.24
C GLY A 357 4.43 25.32 1.25
N VAL A 358 4.01 26.12 0.27
CA VAL A 358 3.23 25.63 -0.88
C VAL A 358 4.17 24.87 -1.82
N VAL A 359 3.90 23.60 -2.04
CA VAL A 359 4.71 22.70 -2.87
C VAL A 359 4.22 22.69 -4.32
N ALA A 360 2.90 22.76 -4.50
CA ALA A 360 2.24 22.92 -5.79
C ALA A 360 0.87 23.57 -5.62
N THR A 361 0.39 24.21 -6.68
CA THR A 361 -0.96 24.75 -6.78
C THR A 361 -1.62 24.21 -8.04
N GLN A 362 -2.86 23.75 -7.95
CA GLN A 362 -3.67 23.32 -9.07
C GLN A 362 -4.99 24.08 -9.09
N VAL A 363 -5.37 24.63 -10.24
CA VAL A 363 -6.66 25.33 -10.41
C VAL A 363 -7.58 24.46 -11.25
N LEU A 364 -8.71 24.06 -10.68
CA LEU A 364 -9.77 23.33 -11.36
C LEU A 364 -10.86 24.33 -11.76
N LYS A 365 -11.06 24.52 -13.06
CA LYS A 365 -11.99 25.52 -13.58
C LYS A 365 -13.39 24.97 -13.80
N GLY A 366 -14.39 25.81 -13.60
CA GLY A 366 -15.76 25.52 -14.01
C GLY A 366 -16.38 24.32 -13.29
N ILE A 367 -16.07 24.13 -12.01
CA ILE A 367 -16.63 23.05 -11.20
C ILE A 367 -18.05 23.45 -10.77
N THR A 368 -19.05 22.81 -11.38
CA THR A 368 -20.45 22.97 -10.98
C THR A 368 -20.77 22.13 -9.76
N ILE A 369 -21.34 22.78 -8.73
CA ILE A 369 -21.81 22.19 -7.49
C ILE A 369 -23.31 22.51 -7.40
N THR A 370 -24.15 21.48 -7.33
CA THR A 370 -25.61 21.64 -7.25
C THR A 370 -26.10 21.43 -5.82
N GLU A 371 -27.28 21.97 -5.52
CA GLU A 371 -27.96 21.81 -4.23
C GLU A 371 -28.05 20.33 -3.82
N ARG A 372 -27.71 20.05 -2.55
CA ARG A 372 -27.74 18.72 -1.92
C ARG A 372 -26.92 17.63 -2.63
N SER A 373 -26.04 18.01 -3.56
CA SER A 373 -25.17 17.08 -4.27
C SER A 373 -23.77 17.05 -3.68
N LYS A 374 -23.05 15.95 -3.93
CA LYS A 374 -21.61 15.86 -3.72
C LYS A 374 -20.89 15.90 -5.05
N ARG A 375 -19.97 16.84 -5.25
CA ARG A 375 -19.09 16.91 -6.42
C ARG A 375 -17.70 16.43 -6.01
N PHE A 376 -17.23 15.36 -6.65
CA PHE A 376 -15.90 14.80 -6.37
C PHE A 376 -14.88 15.34 -7.36
N VAL A 377 -13.71 15.71 -6.85
CA VAL A 377 -12.51 16.03 -7.63
C VAL A 377 -11.33 15.27 -7.07
N SER A 378 -10.47 14.75 -7.94
CA SER A 378 -9.26 14.00 -7.55
C SER A 378 -8.06 14.59 -8.26
N THR A 379 -6.95 14.68 -7.55
CA THR A 379 -5.70 15.23 -8.07
C THR A 379 -4.53 14.32 -7.73
N ARG A 380 -3.54 14.26 -8.63
CA ARG A 380 -2.32 13.46 -8.46
C ARG A 380 -1.13 14.40 -8.35
N VAL A 381 -0.42 14.31 -7.22
CA VAL A 381 0.80 15.10 -6.94
C VAL A 381 1.95 14.13 -6.69
N LEU A 382 3.05 14.26 -7.44
CA LEU A 382 4.18 13.31 -7.40
C LEU A 382 5.36 13.75 -6.53
N GLN A 383 5.25 14.91 -5.88
CA GLN A 383 6.31 15.54 -5.08
C GLN A 383 6.47 14.91 -3.69
#